data_AF-A0A0F7RX50-F1
#
_entry.id   AF-A0A0F7RX50-F1
#
_cell.length_a   1.000
_cell.length_b   1.000
_cell.length_c   1.000
_cell.angle_alpha   90.00
_cell.angle_beta   90.00
_cell.angle_gamma   90.00
#
_symmetry.space_group_name_H-M   'P 1'
#
loop_
_entity.id
_entity.type
_entity.pdbx_description
1 polymer ?
#
loop_
_entity_poly.entity_id
_entity_poly.type
_entity_poly.pdbx_seq_one_letter_code
_entity_poly.pdbx_strand_id
1 'polypeptide(L)'
;MHFAANFMALQALVVSAVSAAALMPRDSSATNSSSAPTSISPENPFPTNVGYPGTVKYGAPPFLAVTDRIPGELKDSSIETRWKPLNASEDCTYNIFQHLGNESPYFSSPIFSEFQKEHARLNEKCTVKQVHILHRHGARYPTSSTTEGAPFFGAVIANVSKLNHPDSNFSAWGPLEFLNTWKYQLGAEVLNPVGTQQLFDSGVQHFYQYGKLYNASSQQHKPVIRTTSQQRILDSARYWTLGFFGWDAPSKYNLEIILEGGEGLGPADAFNNTLASYD
;
A
#
# COMPACT_ATOMS: atom_id res chain seq x y z
N MET A 1 70.73 4.02 -22.86
CA MET A 1 69.58 4.65 -22.18
C MET A 1 68.45 4.74 -23.18
N HIS A 2 67.22 4.51 -22.73
CA HIS A 2 65.93 4.54 -23.45
C HIS A 2 65.42 3.24 -24.08
N PHE A 3 64.55 2.62 -23.29
CA PHE A 3 63.39 1.81 -23.69
C PHE A 3 62.48 2.57 -24.66
N ALA A 4 61.85 1.85 -25.60
CA ALA A 4 60.40 1.61 -25.56
C ALA A 4 59.96 0.76 -26.78
N ALA A 5 59.37 -0.39 -26.49
CA ALA A 5 58.60 -1.18 -27.45
C ALA A 5 57.21 -0.56 -27.59
N ASN A 6 56.85 -0.13 -28.80
CA ASN A 6 55.49 0.31 -29.12
C ASN A 6 54.61 -0.90 -29.39
N PHE A 7 53.87 -1.34 -28.37
CA PHE A 7 52.70 -2.20 -28.55
C PHE A 7 51.51 -1.33 -29.00
N MET A 8 51.02 -1.56 -30.21
CA MET A 8 49.68 -1.10 -30.60
C MET A 8 48.65 -1.90 -29.79
N ALA A 9 48.03 -1.26 -28.81
CA ALA A 9 46.81 -1.75 -28.18
C ALA A 9 45.61 -1.15 -28.92
N LEU A 10 44.96 -1.99 -29.73
CA LEU A 10 43.69 -1.70 -30.38
C LEU A 10 42.60 -1.65 -29.29
N GLN A 11 42.24 -0.46 -28.81
CA GLN A 11 41.08 -0.30 -27.93
C GLN A 11 39.82 -0.35 -28.78
N ALA A 12 39.11 -1.48 -28.71
CA ALA A 12 37.74 -1.59 -29.19
C ALA A 12 36.83 -0.73 -28.30
N LEU A 13 36.40 0.42 -28.81
CA LEU A 13 35.36 1.25 -28.19
C LEU A 13 34.02 0.53 -28.40
N VAL A 14 33.58 -0.23 -27.40
CA VAL A 14 32.20 -0.74 -27.36
C VAL A 14 31.30 0.44 -27.02
N VAL A 15 30.73 1.07 -28.05
CA VAL A 15 29.65 2.06 -27.88
C VAL A 15 28.39 1.27 -27.52
N SER A 16 28.15 1.10 -26.22
CA SER A 16 26.83 0.73 -25.72
C SER A 16 25.89 1.91 -25.98
N ALA A 17 25.13 1.83 -27.07
CA ALA A 17 24.03 2.74 -27.33
C ALA A 17 22.98 2.56 -26.22
N VAL A 18 23.05 3.39 -25.18
CA VAL A 18 21.96 3.56 -24.23
C VAL A 18 20.89 4.34 -24.98
N SER A 19 19.93 3.63 -25.57
CA SER A 19 18.71 4.28 -26.03
C SER A 19 18.03 4.90 -24.81
N ALA A 20 18.16 6.22 -24.67
CA ALA A 20 17.31 6.99 -23.78
C ALA A 20 15.88 6.90 -24.32
N ALA A 21 15.15 5.86 -23.90
CA ALA A 21 13.71 5.84 -24.07
C ALA A 21 13.18 7.02 -23.26
N ALA A 22 12.66 8.04 -23.95
CA ALA A 22 11.89 9.07 -23.29
C ALA A 22 10.73 8.38 -22.57
N LEU A 23 10.79 8.33 -21.24
CA LEU A 23 9.69 7.88 -20.41
C LEU A 23 8.58 8.92 -20.54
N MET A 24 7.72 8.73 -21.53
CA MET A 24 6.46 9.45 -21.61
C MET A 24 5.69 9.20 -20.30
N PRO A 25 5.12 10.24 -19.67
CA PRO A 25 4.21 10.05 -18.56
C PRO A 25 3.12 9.07 -19.01
N ARG A 26 3.01 7.93 -18.34
CA ARG A 26 1.90 7.00 -18.57
C ARG A 26 0.64 7.78 -18.23
N ASP A 27 -0.23 7.96 -19.22
CA ASP A 27 -1.53 8.60 -19.04
C ASP A 27 -2.23 7.91 -17.86
N SER A 28 -2.41 8.66 -16.77
CA SER A 28 -3.03 8.20 -15.54
C SER A 28 -4.55 8.29 -15.58
N SER A 29 -5.13 8.58 -16.75
CA SER A 29 -6.50 8.17 -17.03
C SER A 29 -6.57 6.65 -17.02
N ALA A 30 -6.88 6.10 -15.85
CA ALA A 30 -7.41 4.75 -15.78
C ALA A 30 -8.68 4.75 -16.63
N THR A 31 -8.57 4.33 -17.88
CA THR A 31 -9.72 3.84 -18.62
C THR A 31 -10.25 2.69 -17.78
N ASN A 32 -11.34 2.95 -17.05
CA ASN A 32 -12.20 1.91 -16.51
C ASN A 32 -12.68 1.10 -17.73
N SER A 33 -11.88 0.13 -18.18
CA SER A 33 -12.40 -0.99 -18.94
C SER A 33 -13.18 -1.83 -17.94
N SER A 34 -14.35 -1.34 -17.52
CA SER A 34 -15.24 -2.06 -16.63
C SER A 34 -15.83 -3.20 -17.45
N SER A 35 -15.10 -4.30 -17.52
CA SER A 35 -15.68 -5.59 -17.90
C SER A 35 -16.88 -5.82 -16.99
N ALA A 36 -18.02 -6.20 -17.58
CA ALA A 36 -19.24 -6.45 -16.83
C ALA A 36 -18.96 -7.37 -15.63
N PRO A 37 -19.62 -7.15 -14.48
CA PRO A 37 -19.51 -8.02 -13.33
C PRO A 37 -19.73 -9.48 -13.73
N THR A 38 -18.93 -10.38 -13.18
CA THR A 38 -19.06 -11.82 -13.43
C THR A 38 -19.92 -12.44 -12.34
N SER A 39 -21.06 -13.01 -12.73
CA SER A 39 -21.93 -13.72 -11.79
C SER A 39 -21.32 -15.06 -11.34
N ILE A 40 -21.65 -15.47 -10.12
CA ILE A 40 -21.31 -16.80 -9.59
C ILE A 40 -22.00 -17.86 -10.46
N SER A 41 -21.27 -18.91 -10.80
CA SER A 41 -21.80 -20.07 -11.53
C SER A 41 -21.10 -21.35 -11.05
N PRO A 42 -21.64 -22.55 -11.34
CA PRO A 42 -20.95 -23.80 -11.03
C PRO A 42 -19.53 -23.89 -11.62
N GLU A 43 -19.32 -23.30 -12.81
CA GLU A 43 -18.02 -23.30 -13.50
C GLU A 43 -17.06 -22.20 -13.02
N ASN A 44 -17.60 -21.17 -12.36
CA ASN A 44 -16.84 -20.11 -11.73
C ASN A 44 -17.48 -19.73 -10.38
N PRO A 45 -17.28 -20.56 -9.34
CA PRO A 45 -17.89 -20.32 -8.03
C PRO A 45 -17.25 -19.14 -7.28
N PHE A 46 -16.08 -18.66 -7.73
CA PHE A 46 -15.31 -17.57 -7.09
C PHE A 46 -14.92 -16.48 -8.11
N PRO A 47 -15.88 -15.75 -8.70
CA PRO A 47 -15.58 -14.69 -9.64
C PRO A 47 -14.81 -13.55 -8.96
N THR A 48 -13.68 -13.15 -9.54
CA THR A 48 -12.87 -12.06 -8.98
C THR A 48 -13.21 -10.66 -9.53
N ASN A 49 -13.98 -10.59 -10.62
CA ASN A 49 -14.53 -9.33 -11.13
C ASN A 49 -15.98 -9.19 -10.68
N VAL A 50 -16.20 -8.61 -9.50
CA VAL A 50 -17.55 -8.41 -8.94
C VAL A 50 -18.15 -7.04 -9.27
N GLY A 51 -17.36 -6.10 -9.81
CA GLY A 51 -17.87 -4.82 -10.35
C GLY A 51 -18.12 -3.68 -9.35
N TYR A 52 -17.83 -3.85 -8.06
CA TYR A 52 -18.09 -2.84 -7.03
C TYR A 52 -16.83 -2.46 -6.24
N PRO A 53 -15.79 -1.90 -6.89
CA PRO A 53 -14.51 -1.55 -6.25
C PRO A 53 -14.59 -0.34 -5.30
N GLY A 54 -15.71 0.40 -5.30
CA GLY A 54 -15.83 1.72 -4.69
C GLY A 54 -15.15 2.82 -5.53
N THR A 55 -15.13 4.03 -5.00
CA THR A 55 -14.39 5.15 -5.62
C THR A 55 -12.89 4.87 -5.57
N VAL A 56 -12.17 5.13 -6.65
CA VAL A 56 -10.71 4.98 -6.72
C VAL A 56 -10.08 6.14 -7.47
N LYS A 57 -8.96 6.64 -6.98
CA LYS A 57 -8.16 7.65 -7.69
C LYS A 57 -6.68 7.44 -7.41
N TYR A 58 -5.88 7.35 -8.46
CA TYR A 58 -4.42 7.31 -8.32
C TYR A 58 -3.84 8.73 -8.21
N GLY A 59 -2.91 8.90 -7.28
CA GLY A 59 -2.19 10.16 -7.09
C GLY A 59 -1.07 10.36 -8.10
N ALA A 60 -0.41 11.52 -8.04
CA ALA A 60 0.80 11.74 -8.83
C ALA A 60 1.93 10.82 -8.34
N PRO A 61 2.72 10.22 -9.24
CA PRO A 61 3.90 9.45 -8.85
C PRO A 61 4.91 10.32 -8.06
N PRO A 62 5.48 9.82 -6.96
CA PRO A 62 6.48 10.56 -6.19
C PRO A 62 7.83 10.62 -6.92
N PHE A 63 8.62 11.67 -6.67
CA PHE A 63 9.98 11.82 -7.20
C PHE A 63 10.99 12.24 -6.12
N LEU A 64 10.92 11.57 -4.96
CA LEU A 64 11.69 11.91 -3.76
C LEU A 64 13.21 11.90 -3.98
N ALA A 65 13.73 11.12 -4.93
CA ALA A 65 15.15 11.15 -5.29
C ALA A 65 15.64 12.56 -5.73
N VAL A 66 14.73 13.42 -6.18
CA VAL A 66 15.02 14.81 -6.58
C VAL A 66 14.30 15.82 -5.69
N THR A 67 13.10 15.51 -5.21
CA THR A 67 12.25 16.46 -4.50
C THR A 67 12.28 16.33 -2.98
N ASP A 68 13.00 15.37 -2.42
CA ASP A 68 13.15 15.26 -0.97
C ASP A 68 13.99 16.42 -0.43
N ARG A 69 13.39 17.19 0.48
CA ARG A 69 13.99 18.40 1.07
C ARG A 69 14.37 18.21 2.54
N ILE A 70 14.13 17.04 3.10
CA ILE A 70 14.40 16.77 4.51
C ILE A 70 15.81 16.17 4.61
N PRO A 71 16.71 16.77 5.40
CA PRO A 71 18.05 16.22 5.59
C PRO A 71 18.05 14.81 6.22
N GLY A 72 19.04 13.99 5.86
CA GLY A 72 19.22 12.64 6.40
C GLY A 72 18.59 11.55 5.53
N GLU A 73 18.87 10.30 5.88
CA GLU A 73 18.42 9.13 5.12
C GLU A 73 17.11 8.57 5.67
N LEU A 74 16.24 8.05 4.78
CA LEU A 74 15.01 7.37 5.15
C LEU A 74 15.26 6.00 5.83
N LYS A 75 16.52 5.56 5.96
CA LYS A 75 16.94 4.25 6.49
C LYS A 75 16.12 3.12 5.82
N ASP A 76 15.66 2.14 6.60
CA ASP A 76 14.88 0.98 6.13
C ASP A 76 13.41 1.33 5.80
N SER A 77 13.03 2.61 5.76
CA SER A 77 11.67 3.05 5.44
C SER A 77 11.56 3.60 4.02
N SER A 78 10.51 3.21 3.31
CA SER A 78 10.14 3.79 2.00
C SER A 78 9.30 5.07 2.11
N ILE A 79 8.96 5.50 3.33
CA ILE A 79 8.17 6.70 3.63
C ILE A 79 8.88 7.60 4.63
N GLU A 80 8.48 8.87 4.64
CA GLU A 80 8.99 9.88 5.56
C GLU A 80 8.76 9.48 7.02
N THR A 81 9.85 9.18 7.73
CA THR A 81 9.86 8.84 9.17
C THR A 81 10.95 9.58 9.96
N ARG A 82 11.55 10.63 9.37
CA ARG A 82 12.68 11.40 9.94
C ARG A 82 12.20 12.52 10.86
N TRP A 83 10.98 13.00 10.71
CA TRP A 83 10.43 14.05 11.57
C TRP A 83 10.38 13.64 13.05
N LYS A 84 10.89 14.54 13.89
CA LYS A 84 10.74 14.52 15.35
C LYS A 84 9.66 15.52 15.78
N PRO A 85 9.12 15.42 17.02
CA PRO A 85 8.29 16.47 17.59
C PRO A 85 8.98 17.84 17.54
N LEU A 86 8.18 18.91 17.47
CA LEU A 86 8.70 20.27 17.54
C LEU A 86 9.48 20.48 18.85
N ASN A 87 10.67 21.08 18.76
CA ASN A 87 11.61 21.28 19.88
C ASN A 87 12.12 19.99 20.56
N ALA A 88 12.01 18.84 19.89
CA ALA A 88 12.62 17.61 20.37
C ALA A 88 14.15 17.77 20.47
N SER A 89 14.72 17.25 21.56
CA SER A 89 16.17 17.12 21.72
C SER A 89 16.75 16.09 20.75
N GLU A 90 18.08 16.11 20.58
CA GLU A 90 18.78 15.13 19.72
C GLU A 90 18.58 13.69 20.17
N ASP A 91 18.42 13.45 21.47
CA ASP A 91 18.18 12.14 22.10
C ASP A 91 16.70 11.77 22.23
N CYS A 92 15.77 12.59 21.70
CA CYS A 92 14.34 12.28 21.74
C CYS A 92 14.03 10.95 21.01
N THR A 93 13.46 9.99 21.75
CA THR A 93 13.08 8.66 21.27
C THR A 93 11.60 8.57 20.88
N TYR A 94 10.83 9.65 21.05
CA TYR A 94 9.41 9.65 20.75
C TYR A 94 9.17 9.54 19.24
N ASN A 95 8.53 8.43 18.83
CA ASN A 95 8.17 8.20 17.44
C ASN A 95 6.76 8.71 17.15
N ILE A 96 6.65 9.86 16.49
CA ILE A 96 5.35 10.47 16.13
C ILE A 96 4.50 9.53 15.26
N PHE A 97 5.13 8.70 14.43
CA PHE A 97 4.44 7.82 13.49
C PHE A 97 3.80 6.60 14.15
N GLN A 98 4.11 6.34 15.43
CA GLN A 98 3.43 5.34 16.26
C GLN A 98 2.27 5.94 17.07
N HIS A 99 2.01 7.24 16.93
CA HIS A 99 1.00 7.99 17.69
C HIS A 99 0.00 8.72 16.79
N LEU A 100 -0.18 8.25 15.55
CA LEU A 100 -1.16 8.79 14.58
C LEU A 100 -2.50 8.02 14.64
N GLY A 101 -2.74 7.28 15.73
CA GLY A 101 -3.91 6.41 15.86
C GLY A 101 -3.97 5.38 14.74
N ASN A 102 -5.15 5.24 14.13
CA ASN A 102 -5.42 4.32 13.02
C ASN A 102 -4.71 4.71 11.70
N GLU A 103 -4.06 5.87 11.64
CA GLU A 103 -3.27 6.31 10.47
C GLU A 103 -1.77 6.03 10.63
N SER A 104 -1.36 5.45 11.75
CA SER A 104 0.02 5.00 11.95
C SER A 104 0.35 3.89 10.95
N PRO A 105 1.51 3.93 10.26
CA PRO A 105 2.02 2.77 9.53
C PRO A 105 2.10 1.56 10.48
N TYR A 106 1.99 0.34 9.93
CA TYR A 106 2.01 -0.86 10.78
C TYR A 106 3.29 -0.94 11.63
N PHE A 107 3.11 -1.23 12.91
CA PHE A 107 4.16 -1.66 13.83
C PHE A 107 3.58 -2.69 14.78
N SER A 108 4.42 -3.60 15.29
CA SER A 108 3.99 -4.57 16.30
C SER A 108 3.52 -3.84 17.55
N SER A 109 2.38 -4.26 18.10
CA SER A 109 1.81 -3.64 19.30
C SER A 109 2.84 -3.68 20.45
N PRO A 110 3.15 -2.52 21.06
CA PRO A 110 4.04 -2.47 22.22
C PRO A 110 3.34 -2.99 23.48
N ILE A 111 2.01 -3.17 23.43
CA ILE A 111 1.23 -3.70 24.55
C ILE A 111 1.56 -5.19 24.70
N PHE A 112 1.87 -5.60 25.93
CA PHE A 112 2.25 -6.97 26.28
C PHE A 112 3.53 -7.46 25.57
N SER A 113 4.51 -6.58 25.37
CA SER A 113 5.75 -6.91 24.65
C SER A 113 6.53 -8.08 25.28
N GLU A 114 6.52 -8.17 26.60
CA GLU A 114 7.13 -9.25 27.38
C GLU A 114 6.41 -10.56 27.15
N PHE A 115 5.08 -10.56 27.19
CA PHE A 115 4.26 -11.74 26.89
C PHE A 115 4.49 -12.23 25.46
N GLN A 116 4.51 -11.32 24.49
CA GLN A 116 4.81 -11.66 23.09
C GLN A 116 6.19 -12.31 22.98
N LYS A 117 7.21 -11.79 23.68
CA LYS A 117 8.56 -12.34 23.69
C LYS A 117 8.64 -13.71 24.34
N GLU A 118 7.99 -13.91 25.49
CA GLU A 118 8.00 -15.16 26.25
C GLU A 118 7.19 -16.27 25.56
N HIS A 119 6.14 -15.90 24.83
CA HIS A 119 5.19 -16.85 24.22
C HIS A 119 5.18 -16.84 22.68
N ALA A 120 6.18 -16.23 22.03
CA ALA A 120 6.33 -16.27 20.58
C ALA A 120 6.49 -17.70 20.02
N ARG A 121 6.94 -18.64 20.86
CA ARG A 121 7.09 -20.06 20.50
C ARG A 121 6.16 -20.91 21.34
N LEU A 122 5.45 -21.80 20.66
CA LEU A 122 4.66 -22.82 21.32
C LEU A 122 5.57 -23.84 22.02
N ASN A 123 5.09 -24.39 23.12
CA ASN A 123 5.74 -25.51 23.80
C ASN A 123 5.88 -26.70 22.84
N GLU A 124 6.96 -27.48 22.94
CA GLU A 124 7.22 -28.67 22.12
C GLU A 124 6.12 -29.73 22.20
N LYS A 125 5.31 -29.71 23.27
CA LYS A 125 4.15 -30.60 23.46
C LYS A 125 2.87 -30.11 22.78
N CYS A 126 2.88 -28.92 22.18
CA CYS A 126 1.73 -28.31 21.52
C CYS A 126 1.85 -28.39 19.99
N THR A 127 0.71 -28.40 19.31
CA THR A 127 0.66 -28.35 17.84
C THR A 127 -0.46 -27.44 17.40
N VAL A 128 -0.16 -26.53 16.46
CA VAL A 128 -1.18 -25.68 15.83
C VAL A 128 -2.04 -26.55 14.93
N LYS A 129 -3.36 -26.51 15.14
CA LYS A 129 -4.34 -27.23 14.29
C LYS A 129 -5.10 -26.30 13.35
N GLN A 130 -5.26 -25.04 13.75
CA GLN A 130 -6.05 -24.05 13.04
C GLN A 130 -5.56 -22.66 13.39
N VAL A 131 -5.65 -21.74 12.43
CA VAL A 131 -5.32 -20.32 12.58
C VAL A 131 -6.41 -19.52 11.89
N HIS A 132 -6.85 -18.45 12.55
CA HIS A 132 -7.72 -17.44 11.98
C HIS A 132 -6.98 -16.12 11.96
N ILE A 133 -6.82 -15.54 10.78
CA ILE A 133 -6.16 -14.25 10.59
C ILE A 133 -7.23 -13.29 10.12
N LEU A 134 -7.44 -12.22 10.88
CA LEU A 134 -8.24 -11.07 10.46
C LEU A 134 -7.27 -9.92 10.22
N HIS A 135 -7.28 -9.38 9.00
CA HIS A 135 -6.35 -8.34 8.60
C HIS A 135 -7.12 -7.10 8.15
N ARG A 136 -6.74 -5.91 8.63
CA ARG A 136 -7.17 -4.64 8.03
C ARG A 136 -6.50 -4.47 6.66
N HIS A 137 -7.04 -3.64 5.77
CA HIS A 137 -6.25 -3.20 4.62
C HIS A 137 -4.92 -2.53 5.05
N GLY A 138 -3.96 -2.46 4.14
CA GLY A 138 -2.67 -1.78 4.38
C GLY A 138 -2.79 -0.26 4.35
N ALA A 139 -1.65 0.42 4.51
CA ALA A 139 -1.60 1.87 4.32
C ALA A 139 -2.17 2.28 2.94
N ARG A 140 -2.95 3.36 2.93
CA ARG A 140 -3.70 3.81 1.76
C ARG A 140 -3.57 5.31 1.56
N TYR A 141 -4.05 5.79 0.41
CA TYR A 141 -4.37 7.20 0.25
C TYR A 141 -5.62 7.58 1.07
N PRO A 142 -5.86 8.88 1.32
CA PRO A 142 -7.06 9.37 2.00
C PRO A 142 -8.36 8.88 1.35
N THR A 143 -9.48 9.02 2.06
CA THR A 143 -10.79 8.74 1.45
C THR A 143 -11.09 9.75 0.35
N SER A 144 -12.12 9.51 -0.46
CA SER A 144 -12.61 10.43 -1.49
C SER A 144 -13.56 11.50 -0.94
N SER A 145 -13.70 11.60 0.39
CA SER A 145 -14.59 12.59 1.02
C SER A 145 -14.16 14.01 0.65
N THR A 146 -15.10 14.81 0.17
CA THR A 146 -14.86 16.20 -0.26
C THR A 146 -15.21 17.23 0.81
N THR A 147 -15.77 16.80 1.94
CA THR A 147 -16.27 17.68 3.00
C THR A 147 -15.42 17.64 4.27
N GLU A 148 -14.45 16.73 4.35
CA GLU A 148 -13.54 16.58 5.48
C GLU A 148 -12.18 15.99 5.08
N GLY A 149 -11.25 15.95 6.03
CA GLY A 149 -9.96 15.29 5.88
C GLY A 149 -9.01 15.93 4.86
N ALA A 150 -8.04 15.12 4.42
CA ALA A 150 -6.97 15.57 3.54
C ALA A 150 -7.43 16.09 2.17
N PRO A 151 -8.43 15.49 1.48
CA PRO A 151 -8.91 16.03 0.20
C PRO A 151 -9.59 17.39 0.36
N PHE A 152 -10.39 17.58 1.41
CA PHE A 152 -11.00 18.89 1.70
C PHE A 152 -9.93 19.94 1.99
N PHE A 153 -8.95 19.63 2.85
CA PHE A 153 -7.83 20.52 3.11
C PHE A 153 -7.07 20.87 1.82
N GLY A 154 -6.80 19.88 0.97
CA GLY A 154 -6.17 20.06 -0.33
C GLY A 154 -6.94 21.02 -1.23
N ALA A 155 -8.27 20.88 -1.30
CA ALA A 155 -9.15 21.75 -2.06
C ALA A 155 -9.17 23.18 -1.51
N VAL A 156 -9.24 23.35 -0.18
CA VAL A 156 -9.18 24.67 0.47
C VAL A 156 -7.88 25.38 0.13
N ILE A 157 -6.73 24.72 0.28
CA ILE A 157 -5.43 25.31 -0.06
C ILE A 157 -5.34 25.62 -1.56
N ALA A 158 -5.81 24.72 -2.42
CA ALA A 158 -5.80 24.94 -3.86
C ALA A 158 -6.61 26.19 -4.27
N ASN A 159 -7.73 26.48 -3.59
CA ASN A 159 -8.60 27.61 -3.87
C ASN A 159 -8.04 28.96 -3.40
N VAL A 160 -7.17 28.96 -2.39
CA VAL A 160 -6.57 30.19 -1.86
C VAL A 160 -5.13 30.39 -2.28
N SER A 161 -4.42 29.36 -2.74
CA SER A 161 -3.00 29.46 -3.05
C SER A 161 -2.71 30.33 -4.28
N LYS A 162 -1.66 31.16 -4.18
CA LYS A 162 -1.13 31.97 -5.29
C LYS A 162 -0.69 31.14 -6.50
N LEU A 163 -0.41 29.86 -6.28
CA LEU A 163 -0.05 28.91 -7.33
C LEU A 163 -1.16 28.69 -8.36
N ASN A 164 -2.42 28.74 -7.91
CA ASN A 164 -3.60 28.57 -8.77
C ASN A 164 -4.33 29.90 -9.01
N HIS A 165 -4.18 30.87 -8.10
CA HIS A 165 -4.83 32.17 -8.16
C HIS A 165 -3.79 33.29 -7.97
N PRO A 166 -3.15 33.78 -9.05
CA PRO A 166 -2.05 34.76 -8.95
C PRO A 166 -2.41 36.03 -8.17
N ASP A 167 -3.67 36.45 -8.22
CA ASP A 167 -4.19 37.64 -7.52
C ASP A 167 -4.59 37.37 -6.05
N SER A 168 -4.38 36.15 -5.54
CA SER A 168 -4.72 35.81 -4.16
C SER A 168 -3.85 36.56 -3.16
N ASN A 169 -4.47 37.04 -2.08
CA ASN A 169 -3.77 37.64 -0.95
C ASN A 169 -3.26 36.60 0.08
N PHE A 170 -3.50 35.31 -0.15
CA PHE A 170 -3.01 34.27 0.75
C PHE A 170 -1.48 34.28 0.83
N SER A 171 -0.97 34.20 2.07
CA SER A 171 0.45 34.03 2.35
C SER A 171 0.59 33.24 3.65
N ALA A 172 1.23 32.08 3.58
CA ALA A 172 1.64 31.31 4.74
C ALA A 172 3.09 31.65 5.13
N TRP A 173 3.45 31.49 6.40
CA TRP A 173 4.78 31.80 6.92
C TRP A 173 5.24 30.77 7.96
N GLY A 174 6.54 30.81 8.29
CA GLY A 174 7.14 29.91 9.28
C GLY A 174 6.96 28.44 8.87
N PRO A 175 6.56 27.55 9.80
CA PRO A 175 6.36 26.13 9.49
C PRO A 175 5.32 25.83 8.39
N LEU A 176 4.45 26.79 8.06
CA LEU A 176 3.42 26.64 7.04
C LEU A 176 3.79 27.26 5.69
N GLU A 177 4.97 27.87 5.55
CA GLU A 177 5.40 28.57 4.32
C GLU A 177 5.33 27.68 3.08
N PHE A 178 5.51 26.36 3.23
CA PHE A 178 5.38 25.40 2.14
C PHE A 178 4.00 25.46 1.46
N LEU A 179 2.93 25.83 2.17
CA LEU A 179 1.57 25.92 1.63
C LEU A 179 1.43 26.97 0.51
N ASN A 180 2.36 27.93 0.42
CA ASN A 180 2.37 28.91 -0.69
C ASN A 180 2.62 28.25 -2.05
N THR A 181 3.34 27.13 -2.09
CA THR A 181 3.73 26.43 -3.33
C THR A 181 3.31 24.96 -3.36
N TRP A 182 2.65 24.49 -2.31
CA TRP A 182 2.21 23.12 -2.18
C TRP A 182 1.01 22.81 -3.07
N LYS A 183 0.99 21.59 -3.62
CA LYS A 183 -0.11 21.04 -4.41
C LYS A 183 -0.59 19.75 -3.75
N TYR A 184 -1.91 19.59 -3.64
CA TYR A 184 -2.48 18.31 -3.26
C TYR A 184 -2.38 17.32 -4.43
N GLN A 185 -1.54 16.30 -4.27
CA GLN A 185 -1.22 15.32 -5.33
C GLN A 185 -1.57 13.88 -4.95
N LEU A 186 -2.18 13.68 -3.78
CA LEU A 186 -2.52 12.34 -3.29
C LEU A 186 -3.67 11.72 -4.10
N GLY A 187 -3.68 10.38 -4.14
CA GLY A 187 -4.81 9.60 -4.65
C GLY A 187 -5.97 9.57 -3.66
N ALA A 188 -6.93 8.67 -3.90
CA ALA A 188 -8.03 8.39 -3.00
C ALA A 188 -8.33 6.88 -2.94
N GLU A 189 -8.68 6.40 -1.74
CA GLU A 189 -9.24 5.09 -1.40
C GLU A 189 -8.34 3.86 -1.61
N VAL A 190 -7.40 3.90 -2.54
CA VAL A 190 -6.52 2.77 -2.91
C VAL A 190 -5.30 2.64 -2.01
N LEU A 191 -4.73 1.42 -1.94
CA LEU A 191 -3.46 1.18 -1.25
C LEU A 191 -2.36 2.07 -1.84
N ASN A 192 -1.48 2.56 -0.96
CA ASN A 192 -0.21 3.12 -1.40
C ASN A 192 0.85 1.99 -1.48
N PRO A 193 2.04 2.26 -2.08
CA PRO A 193 3.08 1.24 -2.19
C PRO A 193 3.54 0.64 -0.85
N VAL A 194 3.54 1.42 0.24
CA VAL A 194 3.87 0.92 1.57
C VAL A 194 2.80 -0.02 2.11
N GLY A 195 1.51 0.27 1.88
CA GLY A 195 0.44 -0.64 2.27
C GLY A 195 0.51 -1.97 1.52
N THR A 196 0.85 -1.91 0.23
CA THR A 196 1.14 -3.11 -0.57
C THR A 196 2.26 -3.95 0.04
N GLN A 197 3.38 -3.32 0.39
CA GLN A 197 4.52 -3.97 1.03
C GLN A 197 4.14 -4.59 2.38
N GLN A 198 3.42 -3.86 3.24
CA GLN A 198 2.96 -4.35 4.54
C GLN A 198 2.17 -5.66 4.44
N LEU A 199 1.30 -5.79 3.42
CA LEU A 199 0.49 -6.98 3.24
C LEU A 199 1.29 -8.15 2.70
N PHE A 200 2.20 -7.87 1.76
CA PHE A 200 3.13 -8.89 1.26
C PHE A 200 4.01 -9.44 2.39
N ASP A 201 4.63 -8.56 3.18
CA ASP A 201 5.48 -8.93 4.31
C ASP A 201 4.70 -9.71 5.37
N SER A 202 3.45 -9.31 5.64
CA SER A 202 2.53 -10.06 6.49
C SER A 202 2.27 -11.46 5.94
N GLY A 203 2.00 -11.60 4.63
CA GLY A 203 1.84 -12.91 3.99
C GLY A 203 3.07 -13.81 4.14
N VAL A 204 4.27 -13.26 3.89
CA VAL A 204 5.55 -13.96 4.07
C VAL A 204 5.74 -14.41 5.51
N GLN A 205 5.48 -13.53 6.49
CA GLN A 205 5.56 -13.86 7.91
C GLN A 205 4.65 -15.04 8.27
N HIS A 206 3.40 -15.00 7.82
CA HIS A 206 2.44 -16.06 8.11
C HIS A 206 2.78 -17.38 7.39
N PHE A 207 3.41 -17.35 6.22
CA PHE A 207 3.94 -18.56 5.58
C PHE A 207 4.99 -19.24 6.46
N TYR A 208 5.95 -18.47 7.01
CA TYR A 208 6.95 -19.04 7.91
C TYR A 208 6.36 -19.58 9.21
N GLN A 209 5.31 -18.93 9.75
CA GLN A 209 4.67 -19.36 10.99
C GLN A 209 3.75 -20.58 10.79
N TYR A 210 2.98 -20.61 9.70
CA TYR A 210 1.82 -21.50 9.57
C TYR A 210 1.74 -22.25 8.23
N GLY A 211 2.72 -22.09 7.34
CA GLY A 211 2.72 -22.70 6.01
C GLY A 211 2.54 -24.22 6.02
N LYS A 212 2.96 -24.91 7.09
CA LYS A 212 2.72 -26.37 7.26
C LYS A 212 1.25 -26.76 7.34
N LEU A 213 0.35 -25.86 7.74
CA LEU A 213 -1.10 -26.11 7.75
C LEU A 213 -1.67 -26.14 6.32
N TYR A 214 -0.99 -25.50 5.38
CA TYR A 214 -1.31 -25.54 3.96
C TYR A 214 -0.42 -26.57 3.26
N ASN A 215 -0.90 -27.81 3.17
CA ASN A 215 -0.20 -28.85 2.42
C ASN A 215 -0.77 -28.95 1.00
N ALA A 216 -0.23 -28.15 0.07
CA ALA A 216 -0.63 -28.14 -1.33
C ALA A 216 -0.48 -29.51 -2.03
N SER A 217 0.45 -30.36 -1.56
CA SER A 217 0.73 -31.67 -2.14
C SER A 217 -0.29 -32.74 -1.74
N SER A 218 -1.04 -32.52 -0.65
CA SER A 218 -2.03 -33.48 -0.13
C SER A 218 -3.46 -32.96 -0.13
N GLN A 219 -3.68 -31.65 -0.32
CA GLN A 219 -5.01 -31.06 -0.30
C GLN A 219 -5.61 -31.04 -1.69
N GLN A 220 -6.64 -31.87 -1.87
CA GLN A 220 -7.46 -31.89 -3.10
C GLN A 220 -8.20 -30.56 -3.31
N HIS A 221 -8.46 -29.79 -2.24
CA HIS A 221 -9.23 -28.55 -2.27
C HIS A 221 -8.37 -27.35 -1.90
N LYS A 222 -8.59 -26.24 -2.60
CA LYS A 222 -7.98 -24.95 -2.32
C LYS A 222 -8.65 -24.30 -1.10
N PRO A 223 -7.89 -23.63 -0.20
CA PRO A 223 -8.47 -22.83 0.87
C PRO A 223 -9.29 -21.68 0.28
N VAL A 224 -10.36 -21.31 0.98
CA VAL A 224 -11.12 -20.09 0.67
C VAL A 224 -10.55 -18.95 1.51
N ILE A 225 -10.17 -17.86 0.83
CA ILE A 225 -9.78 -16.60 1.44
C ILE A 225 -10.87 -15.60 1.14
N ARG A 226 -11.36 -14.95 2.20
CA ARG A 226 -12.47 -14.01 2.12
C ARG A 226 -11.95 -12.59 2.18
N THR A 227 -12.49 -11.74 1.34
CA THR A 227 -12.24 -10.30 1.31
C THR A 227 -13.52 -9.60 0.91
N THR A 228 -13.51 -8.28 0.96
CA THR A 228 -14.63 -7.46 0.53
C THR A 228 -14.33 -6.68 -0.74
N SER A 229 -15.36 -6.14 -1.38
CA SER A 229 -15.28 -5.62 -2.74
C SER A 229 -14.50 -4.30 -2.87
N GLN A 230 -14.33 -3.53 -1.79
CA GLN A 230 -13.56 -2.28 -1.84
C GLN A 230 -12.12 -2.53 -2.29
N GLN A 231 -11.66 -1.77 -3.28
CA GLN A 231 -10.40 -2.01 -3.99
C GLN A 231 -9.20 -2.21 -3.05
N ARG A 232 -9.08 -1.38 -2.02
CA ARG A 232 -7.98 -1.48 -1.04
C ARG A 232 -7.99 -2.78 -0.22
N ILE A 233 -9.16 -3.33 0.07
CA ILE A 233 -9.31 -4.55 0.88
C ILE A 233 -9.07 -5.77 -0.02
N LEU A 234 -9.64 -5.74 -1.23
CA LEU A 234 -9.38 -6.73 -2.27
C LEU A 234 -7.89 -6.84 -2.60
N ASP A 235 -7.22 -5.72 -2.87
CA ASP A 235 -5.79 -5.71 -3.17
C ASP A 235 -4.95 -6.09 -1.96
N SER A 236 -5.39 -5.76 -0.74
CA SER A 236 -4.71 -6.22 0.48
C SER A 236 -4.71 -7.74 0.56
N ALA A 237 -5.85 -8.38 0.30
CA ALA A 237 -5.94 -9.83 0.26
C ALA A 237 -5.04 -10.43 -0.83
N ARG A 238 -4.99 -9.82 -2.02
CA ARG A 238 -4.11 -10.26 -3.12
C ARG A 238 -2.62 -10.14 -2.77
N TYR A 239 -2.19 -9.04 -2.18
CA TYR A 239 -0.77 -8.89 -1.80
C TYR A 239 -0.39 -9.82 -0.64
N TRP A 240 -1.29 -10.02 0.32
CA TRP A 240 -1.09 -11.01 1.37
C TRP A 240 -0.95 -12.42 0.80
N THR A 241 -1.80 -12.82 -0.15
CA THR A 241 -1.71 -14.15 -0.78
C THR A 241 -0.47 -14.30 -1.65
N LEU A 242 -0.02 -13.24 -2.32
CA LEU A 242 1.26 -13.25 -3.03
C LEU A 242 2.44 -13.48 -2.08
N GLY A 243 2.43 -12.85 -0.90
CA GLY A 243 3.45 -13.08 0.14
C GLY A 243 3.41 -14.50 0.69
N PHE A 244 2.21 -15.06 0.91
CA PHE A 244 2.04 -16.38 1.50
C PHE A 244 2.29 -17.54 0.50
N PHE A 245 1.74 -17.44 -0.72
CA PHE A 245 1.72 -18.53 -1.69
C PHE A 245 2.73 -18.36 -2.83
N GLY A 246 3.26 -17.16 -3.05
CA GLY A 246 4.13 -16.82 -4.18
C GLY A 246 3.37 -16.23 -5.37
N TRP A 247 4.07 -16.01 -6.49
CA TRP A 247 3.52 -15.35 -7.67
C TRP A 247 2.32 -16.07 -8.31
N ASP A 248 2.30 -17.41 -8.23
CA ASP A 248 1.21 -18.26 -8.69
C ASP A 248 0.09 -18.41 -7.63
N ALA A 249 0.00 -17.50 -6.65
CA ALA A 249 -1.05 -17.48 -5.65
C ALA A 249 -2.46 -17.69 -6.22
N PRO A 250 -2.88 -17.06 -7.34
CA PRO A 250 -4.24 -17.25 -7.87
C PRO A 250 -4.61 -18.71 -8.20
N SER A 251 -3.63 -19.59 -8.45
CA SER A 251 -3.90 -21.02 -8.67
C SER A 251 -3.97 -21.84 -7.38
N LYS A 252 -3.59 -21.28 -6.23
CA LYS A 252 -3.39 -21.97 -4.94
C LYS A 252 -4.51 -21.78 -3.93
N TYR A 253 -5.40 -20.80 -4.12
CA TYR A 253 -6.54 -20.52 -3.25
C TYR A 253 -7.80 -20.15 -4.06
N ASN A 254 -8.95 -20.13 -3.42
CA ASN A 254 -10.20 -19.57 -3.93
C ASN A 254 -10.44 -18.21 -3.24
N LEU A 255 -10.63 -17.14 -4.01
CA LEU A 255 -10.92 -15.81 -3.45
C LEU A 255 -12.42 -15.57 -3.43
N GLU A 256 -13.02 -15.54 -2.24
CA GLU A 256 -14.40 -15.11 -2.05
C GLU A 256 -14.42 -13.60 -1.83
N ILE A 257 -15.05 -12.86 -2.74
CA ILE A 257 -15.23 -11.41 -2.65
C ILE A 257 -16.66 -11.13 -2.24
N ILE A 258 -16.82 -10.52 -1.07
CA ILE A 258 -18.11 -10.16 -0.49
C ILE A 258 -18.42 -8.71 -0.83
N LEU A 259 -19.63 -8.45 -1.32
CA LEU A 259 -20.08 -7.08 -1.59
C LEU A 259 -20.41 -6.37 -0.28
N GLU A 260 -19.92 -5.14 -0.15
CA GLU A 260 -20.22 -4.24 0.99
C GLU A 260 -21.29 -3.20 0.65
N GLY A 261 -21.70 -3.14 -0.62
CA GLY A 261 -22.60 -2.11 -1.12
C GLY A 261 -22.12 -1.57 -2.47
N GLY A 262 -22.91 -0.65 -3.04
CA GLY A 262 -22.61 -0.03 -4.33
C GLY A 262 -23.84 0.56 -5.00
N GLU A 263 -23.62 1.33 -6.06
CA GLU A 263 -24.74 1.89 -6.84
C GLU A 263 -25.61 0.76 -7.40
N GLY A 264 -26.93 0.86 -7.17
CA GLY A 264 -27.89 -0.15 -7.58
C GLY A 264 -27.91 -1.42 -6.73
N LEU A 265 -27.07 -1.51 -5.69
CA LEU A 265 -27.04 -2.61 -4.74
C LEU A 265 -27.80 -2.22 -3.47
N GLY A 266 -29.13 -2.38 -3.49
CA GLY A 266 -29.98 -2.27 -2.29
C GLY A 266 -29.91 -0.93 -1.52
N PRO A 267 -30.67 -0.80 -0.43
CA PRO A 267 -30.47 0.29 0.55
C PRO A 267 -29.15 0.09 1.34
N ALA A 268 -28.71 1.12 2.06
CA ALA A 268 -27.79 0.93 3.18
C ALA A 268 -28.39 -0.10 4.16
N ASP A 269 -27.56 -0.94 4.75
CA ASP A 269 -27.88 -2.12 5.57
C ASP A 269 -28.33 -3.37 4.80
N ALA A 270 -28.26 -3.35 3.46
CA ALA A 270 -28.63 -4.51 2.63
C ALA A 270 -27.62 -5.67 2.73
N PHE A 271 -26.38 -5.40 3.18
CA PHE A 271 -25.27 -6.34 3.13
C PHE A 271 -24.76 -6.70 4.54
N ASN A 272 -25.62 -7.29 5.36
CA ASN A 272 -25.21 -7.86 6.65
C ASN A 272 -24.27 -9.07 6.46
N ASN A 273 -22.97 -8.79 6.38
CA ASN A 273 -21.94 -9.80 6.15
C ASN A 273 -20.88 -9.79 7.25
N THR A 274 -20.14 -10.90 7.36
CA THR A 274 -19.20 -11.12 8.48
C THR A 274 -17.94 -10.24 8.45
N LEU A 275 -17.67 -9.52 7.35
CA LEU A 275 -16.47 -8.70 7.17
C LEU A 275 -16.75 -7.19 7.16
N ALA A 276 -17.98 -6.78 6.85
CA ALA A 276 -18.49 -5.42 6.98
C ALA A 276 -19.92 -5.46 7.54
N SER A 277 -20.02 -5.63 8.85
CA SER A 277 -21.31 -5.77 9.55
C SER A 277 -21.99 -4.43 9.87
N TYR A 278 -21.39 -3.33 9.43
CA TYR A 278 -21.85 -1.96 9.67
C TYR A 278 -22.55 -1.34 8.45
N ASP A 279 -22.53 -2.07 7.32
CA ASP A 279 -23.08 -1.68 6.02
C ASP A 279 -24.45 -2.28 5.76
#